data_AF-A0A969GA77-F1
#
_entry.id   AF-A0A969GA77-F1
#
_cell.length_a   1.000
_cell.length_b   1.000
_cell.length_c   1.000
_cell.angle_alpha   90.00
_cell.angle_beta   90.00
_cell.angle_gamma   90.00
#
_symmetry.space_group_name_H-M   'P 1'
#
loop_
_entity.id
_entity.type
_entity.pdbx_description
1 polymer ?
#
loop_
_entity_poly.entity_id
_entity_poly.type
_entity_poly.pdbx_seq_one_letter_code
_entity_poly.pdbx_strand_id
1 'polypeptide(L)'
;MKYLLLPISLAFLLSCSNQIAISLDNQTLEVPRPPMTVKLDNNLFMDETEISNINYREYLYWTKSIFGEESTNYTSALPDTLVWNNAILSYGEPYIATYFRHPAYNDYPVVGVSYEQAKKYAQWRSDRVFEQILILKKVIVPSTYTSENYFTIERYFKGEIQGVKPDVSIPYPAYRLSNSKPKWEKDDAQGFTKQRIWN
;
A
#
# COMPACT_ATOMS: atom_id res chain seq x y z
N MET A 1 -46.70 21.96 56.68
CA MET A 1 -45.40 21.31 57.00
C MET A 1 -44.35 21.88 56.06
N LYS A 2 -43.31 22.50 56.63
CA LYS A 2 -42.15 23.11 55.95
C LYS A 2 -41.11 22.02 55.65
N TYR A 3 -40.65 21.85 54.41
CA TYR A 3 -39.31 21.34 54.05
C TYR A 3 -38.99 21.88 52.63
N LEU A 4 -38.17 22.92 52.48
CA LEU A 4 -36.69 22.96 52.48
C LEU A 4 -36.15 22.92 51.03
N LEU A 5 -35.78 24.10 50.54
CA LEU A 5 -35.00 24.34 49.31
C LEU A 5 -33.55 23.88 49.51
N LEU A 6 -33.00 23.15 48.54
CA LEU A 6 -31.56 23.13 48.25
C LEU A 6 -31.35 23.24 46.73
N PRO A 7 -30.56 24.22 46.25
CA PRO A 7 -30.26 24.37 44.83
C PRO A 7 -29.01 23.55 44.48
N ILE A 8 -29.13 22.58 43.58
CA ILE A 8 -27.95 21.92 43.00
C ILE A 8 -27.69 22.53 41.62
N SER A 9 -26.76 23.47 41.64
CA SER A 9 -25.68 23.70 40.68
C SER A 9 -25.87 23.16 39.26
N LEU A 10 -26.17 24.09 38.34
CA LEU A 10 -25.34 24.39 37.16
C LEU A 10 -24.40 23.27 36.68
N ALA A 11 -24.80 22.57 35.62
CA ALA A 11 -23.89 21.99 34.64
C ALA A 11 -24.49 22.22 33.25
N PHE A 12 -24.15 23.38 32.70
CA PHE A 12 -24.25 23.70 31.29
C PHE A 12 -23.40 22.67 30.51
N LEU A 13 -24.02 21.79 29.73
CA LEU A 13 -23.36 21.17 28.59
C LEU A 13 -23.92 21.80 27.32
N LEU A 14 -23.58 23.07 27.12
CA LEU A 14 -23.41 23.58 25.76
C LEU A 14 -22.26 22.76 25.16
N SER A 15 -22.62 21.77 24.35
CA SER A 15 -21.73 21.27 23.30
C SER A 15 -21.54 22.39 22.28
N CYS A 16 -20.78 23.42 22.63
CA CYS A 16 -20.27 24.39 21.68
C CYS A 16 -19.16 23.70 20.88
N SER A 17 -19.56 23.21 19.70
CA SER A 17 -18.87 23.44 18.43
C SER A 17 -17.47 24.05 18.51
N ASN A 18 -16.45 23.23 18.28
CA ASN A 18 -15.25 23.69 17.58
C ASN A 18 -15.38 23.33 16.10
N GLN A 19 -16.28 24.00 15.39
CA GLN A 19 -16.08 24.25 13.97
C GLN A 19 -15.11 25.42 13.86
N ILE A 20 -13.84 25.12 13.64
CA ILE A 20 -12.92 26.10 13.07
C ILE A 20 -13.31 26.18 11.59
N ALA A 21 -14.19 27.13 11.27
CA ALA A 21 -14.46 27.52 9.89
C ALA A 21 -13.42 28.58 9.48
N ILE A 22 -12.47 28.19 8.64
CA ILE A 22 -11.57 29.11 7.92
C ILE A 22 -11.87 29.00 6.43
N SER A 23 -12.47 30.08 5.92
CA SER A 23 -12.59 30.59 4.54
C SER A 23 -13.08 29.72 3.37
N LEU A 24 -13.95 30.36 2.57
CA LEU A 24 -14.59 29.93 1.33
C LEU A 24 -13.62 29.32 0.30
N ASP A 25 -13.68 27.99 0.18
CA ASP A 25 -13.86 27.22 -1.06
C ASP A 25 -13.82 25.73 -0.67
N ASN A 26 -14.85 25.27 0.04
CA ASN A 26 -14.80 24.02 0.80
C ASN A 26 -15.70 22.93 0.18
N GLN A 27 -15.28 22.41 -0.98
CA GLN A 27 -15.35 20.96 -1.19
C GLN A 27 -13.93 20.43 -1.10
N THR A 28 -13.40 20.37 0.12
CA THR A 28 -12.25 19.50 0.38
C THR A 28 -12.74 18.08 0.10
N LEU A 29 -12.36 17.53 -1.06
CA LEU A 29 -12.54 16.12 -1.35
C LEU A 29 -11.74 15.40 -0.27
N GLU A 30 -12.38 14.96 0.81
CA GLU A 30 -11.77 14.13 1.82
C GLU A 30 -11.39 12.81 1.14
N VAL A 31 -10.13 12.72 0.68
CA VAL A 31 -9.58 11.45 0.25
C VAL A 31 -9.56 10.58 1.50
N PRO A 32 -10.30 9.47 1.55
CA PRO A 32 -10.29 8.60 2.71
C PRO A 32 -8.83 8.20 2.94
N ARG A 33 -8.36 8.34 4.19
CA ARG A 33 -7.01 7.93 4.55
C ARG A 33 -6.85 6.44 4.17
N PRO A 34 -5.86 6.08 3.34
CA PRO A 34 -5.62 4.68 3.04
C PRO A 34 -5.39 3.91 4.35
N PRO A 35 -5.92 2.70 4.50
CA PRO A 35 -5.80 1.93 5.74
C PRO A 35 -4.32 1.69 6.08
N MET A 36 -4.00 1.64 7.38
CA MET A 36 -2.63 1.41 7.90
C MET A 36 -1.60 2.44 7.41
N THR A 37 -2.01 3.71 7.26
CA THR A 37 -1.10 4.82 6.93
C THR A 37 -1.12 5.93 7.98
N VAL A 38 0.06 6.48 8.26
CA VAL A 38 0.24 7.69 9.07
C VAL A 38 0.29 8.90 8.15
N LYS A 39 -0.44 9.97 8.51
CA LYS A 39 -0.35 11.28 7.85
C LYS A 39 0.91 12.01 8.34
N LEU A 40 1.81 12.34 7.40
CA LEU A 40 3.00 13.15 7.67
C LEU A 40 2.76 14.64 7.37
N ASP A 41 2.03 14.93 6.30
CA ASP A 41 1.68 16.29 5.86
C ASP A 41 0.32 16.28 5.13
N ASN A 42 -0.17 17.43 4.66
CA ASN A 42 -1.47 17.61 4.00
C ASN A 42 -1.73 16.58 2.90
N ASN A 43 -0.73 16.28 2.07
CA ASN A 43 -0.81 15.31 0.97
C ASN A 43 0.29 14.22 1.05
N LEU A 44 0.86 13.99 2.23
CA LEU A 44 1.94 13.02 2.42
C LEU A 44 1.56 12.01 3.48
N PHE A 45 1.60 10.73 3.10
CA PHE A 45 1.29 9.59 3.96
C PHE A 45 2.41 8.57 3.86
N MET A 46 2.58 7.78 4.93
CA MET A 46 3.52 6.67 5.00
C MET A 46 2.82 5.46 5.61
N ASP A 47 3.17 4.26 5.15
CA ASP A 47 2.67 3.02 5.75
C ASP A 47 3.11 2.93 7.24
N GLU A 48 2.20 2.52 8.13
CA GLU A 48 2.46 2.39 9.58
C GLU A 48 3.48 1.29 9.90
N THR A 49 3.45 0.21 9.13
CA THR A 49 4.32 -0.96 9.29
C THR A 49 4.96 -1.30 7.95
N GLU A 50 5.96 -2.18 7.97
CA GLU A 50 6.43 -2.78 6.71
C GLU A 50 5.30 -3.55 6.00
N ILE A 51 5.52 -3.78 4.70
CA ILE A 51 4.64 -4.63 3.91
C ILE A 51 4.78 -6.07 4.38
N SER A 52 3.66 -6.67 4.74
CA SER A 52 3.60 -8.05 5.20
C SER A 52 3.63 -9.07 4.05
N ASN A 53 3.98 -10.32 4.37
CA ASN A 53 3.97 -11.43 3.41
C ASN A 53 2.59 -11.65 2.79
N ILE A 54 1.50 -11.46 3.56
CA ILE A 54 0.14 -11.58 3.02
C ILE A 54 -0.16 -10.51 1.96
N ASN A 55 0.22 -9.26 2.22
CA ASN A 55 0.01 -8.15 1.28
C ASN A 55 0.78 -8.37 -0.03
N TYR A 56 2.03 -8.84 0.05
CA TYR A 56 2.81 -9.12 -1.16
C TYR A 56 2.29 -10.36 -1.93
N ARG A 57 1.76 -11.37 -1.23
CA ARG A 57 1.13 -12.53 -1.89
C ARG A 57 -0.16 -12.17 -2.60
N GLU A 58 -0.92 -11.19 -2.11
CA GLU A 58 -2.07 -10.65 -2.84
C GLU A 58 -1.65 -10.07 -4.19
N TYR A 59 -0.56 -9.31 -4.21
CA TYR A 59 0.03 -8.81 -5.45
C TYR A 59 0.46 -9.94 -6.40
N LEU A 60 1.12 -10.97 -5.89
CA LEU A 60 1.49 -12.14 -6.69
C LEU A 60 0.28 -12.90 -7.22
N TYR A 61 -0.75 -13.07 -6.39
CA TYR A 61 -2.00 -13.71 -6.78
C TYR A 61 -2.67 -12.94 -7.91
N TRP A 62 -2.78 -11.62 -7.78
CA TRP A 62 -3.30 -10.77 -8.84
C TRP A 62 -2.45 -10.91 -10.11
N THR A 63 -1.13 -10.79 -10.01
CA THR A 63 -0.21 -10.89 -11.16
C THR A 63 -0.32 -12.25 -11.87
N LYS A 64 -0.40 -13.34 -11.10
CA LYS A 64 -0.63 -14.71 -11.59
C LYS A 64 -1.98 -14.83 -12.31
N SER A 65 -3.03 -14.22 -11.76
CA SER A 65 -4.38 -14.28 -12.35
C SER A 65 -4.48 -13.55 -13.69
N ILE A 66 -3.75 -12.44 -13.85
CA ILE A 66 -3.78 -11.61 -15.07
C ILE A 66 -2.85 -12.14 -16.15
N PHE A 67 -1.60 -12.47 -15.80
CA PHE A 67 -0.56 -12.79 -16.79
C PHE A 67 -0.28 -14.28 -16.91
N GLY A 68 -0.70 -15.09 -15.93
CA GLY A 68 -0.39 -16.51 -15.85
C GLY A 68 0.90 -16.80 -15.07
N GLU A 69 1.03 -18.06 -14.64
CA GLU A 69 2.14 -18.55 -13.81
C GLU A 69 3.49 -18.57 -14.53
N GLU A 70 3.49 -18.88 -15.83
CA GLU A 70 4.71 -18.92 -16.64
C GLU A 70 5.13 -17.56 -17.19
N SER A 71 4.40 -16.49 -16.85
CA SER A 71 4.69 -15.16 -17.38
C SER A 71 5.94 -14.55 -16.77
N THR A 72 6.69 -13.78 -17.57
CA THR A 72 7.81 -12.98 -17.08
C THR A 72 7.37 -11.99 -16.00
N ASN A 73 6.13 -11.48 -16.08
CA ASN A 73 5.58 -10.55 -15.09
C ASN A 73 5.45 -11.20 -13.71
N TYR A 74 4.93 -12.43 -13.65
CA TYR A 74 4.80 -13.18 -12.40
C TYR A 74 6.14 -13.68 -11.89
N THR A 75 6.93 -14.35 -12.73
CA THR A 75 8.21 -14.95 -12.33
C THR A 75 9.20 -13.89 -11.84
N SER A 76 9.27 -12.72 -12.49
CA SER A 76 10.12 -11.61 -12.03
C SER A 76 9.60 -10.89 -10.78
N ALA A 77 8.35 -11.11 -10.37
CA ALA A 77 7.78 -10.57 -9.15
C ALA A 77 8.04 -11.45 -7.91
N LEU A 78 8.45 -12.71 -8.09
CA LEU A 78 8.71 -13.64 -6.99
C LEU A 78 9.88 -13.14 -6.11
N PRO A 79 9.73 -13.14 -4.77
CA PRO A 79 10.82 -12.84 -3.86
C PRO A 79 11.92 -13.91 -3.91
N ASP A 80 13.17 -13.49 -3.70
CA ASP A 80 14.30 -14.39 -3.54
C ASP A 80 14.28 -15.03 -2.14
N THR A 81 13.89 -16.30 -2.08
CA THR A 81 13.88 -17.09 -0.84
C THR A 81 15.27 -17.51 -0.37
N LEU A 82 16.30 -17.45 -1.24
CA LEU A 82 17.68 -17.82 -0.90
C LEU A 82 18.38 -16.78 -0.02
N VAL A 83 17.73 -15.65 0.25
CA VAL A 83 18.17 -14.67 1.25
C VAL A 83 18.37 -15.30 2.65
N TRP A 84 17.62 -16.35 2.96
CA TRP A 84 17.74 -17.11 4.21
C TRP A 84 18.88 -18.14 4.21
N ASN A 85 19.49 -18.39 3.04
CA ASN A 85 20.65 -19.25 2.88
C ASN A 85 21.94 -18.49 3.25
N ASN A 86 22.05 -18.07 4.51
CA ASN A 86 23.32 -17.59 5.03
C ASN A 86 24.12 -18.79 5.54
N ALA A 87 25.15 -19.17 4.77
CA ALA A 87 26.07 -20.28 4.99
C ALA A 87 26.79 -20.33 6.37
N ILE A 88 26.54 -19.38 7.27
CA ILE A 88 27.19 -19.24 8.59
C ILE A 88 26.31 -19.83 9.70
N LEU A 89 24.98 -19.95 9.51
CA LEU A 89 24.06 -20.46 10.54
C LEU A 89 23.14 -21.54 9.96
N SER A 90 23.37 -22.79 10.36
CA SER A 90 22.60 -23.99 9.94
C SER A 90 21.11 -23.99 10.31
N TYR A 91 20.57 -22.88 10.81
CA TYR A 91 19.19 -22.72 11.27
C TYR A 91 18.29 -21.98 10.26
N GLY A 92 18.84 -21.53 9.12
CA GLY A 92 18.12 -20.78 8.07
C GLY A 92 17.30 -21.63 7.09
N GLU A 93 17.67 -22.91 6.92
CA GLU A 93 17.04 -23.87 5.99
C GLU A 93 15.50 -23.95 6.05
N PRO A 94 14.84 -24.04 7.23
CA PRO A 94 13.38 -24.09 7.26
C PRO A 94 12.74 -22.81 6.73
N TYR A 95 13.35 -21.64 6.96
CA TYR A 95 12.80 -20.35 6.52
C TYR A 95 12.80 -20.20 4.99
N ILE A 96 13.74 -20.83 4.27
CA ILE A 96 13.76 -20.84 2.81
C ILE A 96 12.44 -21.40 2.26
N ALA A 97 11.97 -22.50 2.83
CA ALA A 97 10.76 -23.17 2.38
C ALA A 97 9.48 -22.52 2.93
N THR A 98 9.51 -22.02 4.17
CA THR A 98 8.28 -21.67 4.90
C THR A 98 8.02 -20.18 5.06
N TYR A 99 9.04 -19.31 5.13
CA TYR A 99 8.86 -17.92 5.56
C TYR A 99 7.83 -17.16 4.71
N PHE A 100 7.99 -17.18 3.39
CA PHE A 100 7.06 -16.49 2.50
C PHE A 100 5.73 -17.23 2.31
N ARG A 101 5.72 -18.55 2.47
CA ARG A 101 4.60 -19.42 2.04
C ARG A 101 3.65 -19.80 3.16
N HIS A 102 4.16 -19.96 4.38
CA HIS A 102 3.42 -20.55 5.49
C HIS A 102 2.51 -19.52 6.20
N PRO A 103 1.27 -19.89 6.58
CA PRO A 103 0.33 -18.97 7.24
C PRO A 103 0.85 -18.30 8.52
N ALA A 104 1.72 -18.99 9.28
CA ALA A 104 2.30 -18.46 10.52
C ALA A 104 3.12 -17.16 10.33
N TYR A 105 3.58 -16.90 9.10
CA TYR A 105 4.38 -15.73 8.76
C TYR A 105 3.60 -14.66 7.99
N ASN A 106 2.26 -14.73 7.96
CA ASN A 106 1.44 -13.82 7.16
C ASN A 106 1.68 -12.34 7.48
N ASP A 107 1.75 -12.00 8.76
CA ASP A 107 1.87 -10.62 9.23
C ASP A 107 3.34 -10.17 9.39
N TYR A 108 4.29 -11.05 9.05
CA TYR A 108 5.72 -10.73 9.08
C TYR A 108 6.10 -9.95 7.83
N PRO A 109 7.13 -9.09 7.90
CA PRO A 109 7.58 -8.30 6.76
C PRO A 109 8.00 -9.20 5.59
N VAL A 110 7.76 -8.74 4.37
CA VAL A 110 8.27 -9.42 3.18
C VAL A 110 9.78 -9.23 3.06
N VAL A 111 10.50 -10.32 2.76
CA VAL A 111 11.97 -10.34 2.64
C VAL A 111 12.36 -10.96 1.29
N GLY A 112 13.50 -10.54 0.73
CA GLY A 112 13.99 -11.02 -0.56
C GLY A 112 13.40 -10.27 -1.77
N VAL A 113 12.95 -9.03 -1.57
CA VAL A 113 12.37 -8.18 -2.63
C VAL A 113 13.39 -7.12 -3.04
N SER A 114 13.70 -7.05 -4.33
CA SER A 114 14.55 -5.99 -4.91
C SER A 114 13.83 -4.65 -4.99
N TYR A 115 14.59 -3.54 -5.12
CA TYR A 115 14.01 -2.21 -5.27
C TYR A 115 13.06 -2.10 -6.48
N GLU A 116 13.39 -2.72 -7.61
CA GLU A 116 12.52 -2.69 -8.80
C GLU A 116 11.23 -3.47 -8.58
N GLN A 117 11.29 -4.60 -7.88
CA GLN A 117 10.08 -5.35 -7.49
C GLN A 117 9.21 -4.52 -6.52
N ALA A 118 9.81 -3.87 -5.53
CA ALA A 118 9.10 -3.00 -4.60
C ALA A 118 8.43 -1.82 -5.31
N LYS A 119 9.09 -1.24 -6.33
CA LYS A 119 8.52 -0.17 -7.16
C LYS A 119 7.31 -0.63 -7.97
N LYS A 120 7.38 -1.81 -8.58
CA LYS A 120 6.23 -2.42 -9.29
C LYS A 120 5.08 -2.71 -8.34
N TYR A 121 5.36 -3.20 -7.14
CA TYR A 121 4.35 -3.41 -6.10
C TYR A 121 3.66 -2.11 -5.68
N ALA A 122 4.42 -1.02 -5.50
CA ALA A 122 3.85 0.29 -5.17
C ALA A 122 2.98 0.84 -6.32
N GLN A 123 3.40 0.68 -7.57
CA GLN A 123 2.59 1.04 -8.74
C GLN A 123 1.28 0.24 -8.76
N TRP A 124 1.36 -1.08 -8.58
CA TRP A 124 0.18 -1.95 -8.52
C TRP A 124 -0.80 -1.54 -7.42
N ARG A 125 -0.32 -1.21 -6.21
CA ARG A 125 -1.18 -0.70 -5.12
C ARG A 125 -1.91 0.58 -5.52
N SER A 126 -1.22 1.48 -6.21
CA SER A 126 -1.80 2.74 -6.70
C SER A 126 -2.92 2.44 -7.70
N ASP A 127 -2.67 1.55 -8.67
CA ASP A 127 -3.65 1.14 -9.67
C ASP A 127 -4.90 0.54 -9.02
N ARG A 128 -4.73 -0.39 -8.07
CA ARG A 128 -5.86 -1.05 -7.40
C ARG A 128 -6.68 -0.09 -6.55
N VAL A 129 -6.03 0.80 -5.80
CA VAL A 129 -6.78 1.75 -4.95
C VAL A 129 -7.52 2.77 -5.83
N PHE A 130 -6.90 3.25 -6.91
CA PHE A 130 -7.58 4.18 -7.80
C PHE A 130 -8.76 3.52 -8.52
N GLU A 131 -8.58 2.30 -9.00
CA GLU A 131 -9.65 1.49 -9.58
C GLU A 131 -10.86 1.36 -8.63
N GLN A 132 -10.61 1.03 -7.35
CA GLN A 132 -11.66 0.95 -6.35
C GLN A 132 -12.36 2.31 -6.14
N ILE A 133 -11.60 3.41 -6.10
CA ILE A 133 -12.17 4.77 -6.00
C ILE A 133 -13.09 5.05 -7.19
N LEU A 134 -12.70 4.69 -8.41
CA LEU A 134 -13.49 4.89 -9.62
C LEU A 134 -14.77 4.04 -9.61
N ILE A 135 -14.69 2.79 -9.14
CA ILE A 135 -15.86 1.90 -8.97
C ILE A 135 -16.83 2.49 -7.94
N LEU A 136 -16.33 2.94 -6.78
CA LEU A 136 -17.15 3.55 -5.73
C LEU A 136 -17.83 4.84 -6.20
N LYS A 137 -17.14 5.63 -7.01
CA LYS A 137 -17.70 6.84 -7.67
C LYS A 137 -18.59 6.52 -8.87
N LYS A 138 -18.78 5.24 -9.23
CA LYS A 138 -19.57 4.77 -10.38
C LYS A 138 -19.08 5.35 -11.72
N VAL A 139 -17.79 5.67 -11.81
CA VAL A 139 -17.15 6.13 -13.06
C VAL A 139 -16.84 4.94 -13.96
N ILE A 140 -16.42 3.83 -13.37
CA ILE A 140 -16.17 2.57 -14.07
C ILE A 140 -17.00 1.45 -13.44
N VAL A 141 -17.30 0.42 -14.23
CA VAL A 141 -17.99 -0.79 -13.78
C VAL A 141 -16.93 -1.89 -13.55
N PRO A 142 -17.04 -2.69 -12.47
CA PRO A 142 -16.17 -3.85 -12.29
C PRO A 142 -16.25 -4.78 -13.50
N SER A 143 -15.08 -5.15 -14.05
CA SER A 143 -14.98 -6.05 -15.19
C SER A 143 -14.11 -7.25 -14.87
N THR A 144 -14.25 -8.31 -15.66
CA THR A 144 -13.33 -9.45 -15.60
C THR A 144 -12.02 -9.05 -16.29
N TYR A 145 -10.93 -9.04 -15.54
CA TYR A 145 -9.63 -8.70 -16.07
C TYR A 145 -8.99 -9.88 -16.81
N THR A 146 -8.34 -9.54 -17.91
CA THR A 146 -7.43 -10.37 -18.70
C THR A 146 -6.10 -9.64 -18.83
N SER A 147 -5.08 -10.32 -19.36
CA SER A 147 -3.79 -9.72 -19.70
C SER A 147 -3.89 -8.52 -20.64
N GLU A 148 -4.99 -8.34 -21.37
CA GLU A 148 -5.18 -7.29 -22.36
C GLU A 148 -5.98 -6.09 -21.85
N ASN A 149 -6.91 -6.31 -20.92
CA ASN A 149 -7.89 -5.27 -20.51
C ASN A 149 -7.76 -4.83 -19.04
N TYR A 150 -6.76 -5.32 -18.30
CA TYR A 150 -6.56 -4.94 -16.89
C TYR A 150 -6.35 -3.43 -16.73
N PHE A 151 -6.88 -2.89 -15.63
CA PHE A 151 -6.77 -1.47 -15.33
C PHE A 151 -5.35 -1.09 -14.88
N THR A 152 -4.89 0.05 -15.40
CA THR A 152 -3.80 0.83 -14.82
C THR A 152 -4.15 2.32 -14.90
N ILE A 153 -3.58 3.10 -13.97
CA ILE A 153 -3.69 4.56 -13.96
C ILE A 153 -3.23 5.16 -15.30
N GLU A 154 -2.15 4.62 -15.88
CA GLU A 154 -1.63 5.09 -17.16
C GLU A 154 -2.63 4.90 -18.29
N ARG A 155 -3.26 3.73 -18.39
CA ARG A 155 -4.26 3.41 -19.41
C ARG A 155 -5.52 4.27 -19.25
N TYR A 156 -5.92 4.51 -17.99
CA TYR A 156 -7.01 5.42 -17.68
C TYR A 156 -6.73 6.81 -18.23
N PHE A 157 -5.60 7.44 -17.90
CA PHE A 157 -5.30 8.80 -18.37
C PHE A 157 -5.02 8.89 -19.88
N LYS A 158 -4.58 7.80 -20.52
CA LYS A 158 -4.47 7.71 -21.99
C LYS A 158 -5.82 7.57 -22.69
N GLY A 159 -6.91 7.31 -21.96
CA GLY A 159 -8.24 7.08 -22.53
C GLY A 159 -8.40 5.70 -23.19
N GLU A 160 -7.59 4.72 -22.79
CA GLU A 160 -7.67 3.34 -23.30
C GLU A 160 -8.78 2.52 -22.63
N ILE A 161 -9.39 3.06 -21.57
CA ILE A 161 -10.52 2.44 -20.88
C ILE A 161 -11.79 2.73 -21.68
N GLN A 162 -12.41 1.68 -22.23
CA GLN A 162 -13.57 1.79 -23.09
C GLN A 162 -14.74 2.50 -22.40
N GLY A 163 -15.31 3.51 -23.06
CA GLY A 163 -16.51 4.20 -22.61
C GLY A 163 -16.31 5.18 -21.44
N VAL A 164 -15.07 5.45 -21.04
CA VAL A 164 -14.76 6.31 -19.89
C VAL A 164 -13.87 7.47 -20.32
N LYS A 165 -14.31 8.70 -20.07
CA LYS A 165 -13.46 9.89 -20.26
C LYS A 165 -12.61 10.11 -18.99
N PRO A 166 -11.30 10.35 -19.11
CA PRO A 166 -10.45 10.54 -17.95
C PRO A 166 -10.80 11.84 -17.21
N ASP A 167 -10.93 11.76 -15.90
CA ASP A 167 -11.17 12.89 -15.01
C ASP A 167 -9.93 13.14 -14.13
N VAL A 168 -9.30 14.29 -14.32
CA VAL A 168 -8.08 14.71 -13.59
C VAL A 168 -8.41 15.25 -12.20
N SER A 169 -9.68 15.59 -11.94
CA SER A 169 -10.10 16.13 -10.64
C SER A 169 -10.22 15.08 -9.54
N ILE A 170 -10.24 13.79 -9.90
CA ILE A 170 -10.37 12.70 -8.95
C ILE A 170 -9.00 12.41 -8.31
N PRO A 171 -8.83 12.67 -7.00
CA PRO A 171 -7.58 12.39 -6.32
C PRO A 171 -7.40 10.88 -6.11
N TYR A 172 -6.16 10.43 -6.17
CA TYR A 172 -5.77 9.05 -5.88
C TYR A 172 -4.43 8.98 -5.16
N PRO A 173 -4.20 7.96 -4.31
CA PRO A 173 -2.91 7.78 -3.66
C PRO A 173 -1.89 7.23 -4.67
N ALA A 174 -0.76 7.93 -4.80
CA ALA A 174 0.38 7.49 -5.58
C ALA A 174 1.44 6.90 -4.64
N TYR A 175 1.39 5.57 -4.43
CA TYR A 175 2.41 4.86 -3.66
C TYR A 175 3.71 4.85 -4.46
N ARG A 176 4.79 5.33 -3.84
CA ARG A 176 6.10 5.43 -4.47
C ARG A 176 7.20 5.22 -3.45
N LEU A 177 8.32 4.66 -3.91
CA LEU A 177 9.56 4.64 -3.15
C LEU A 177 10.35 5.93 -3.41
N SER A 178 11.33 6.21 -2.55
CA SER A 178 12.32 7.26 -2.80
C SER A 178 13.03 7.01 -4.13
N ASN A 179 13.26 8.06 -4.93
CA ASN A 179 13.91 7.96 -6.25
C ASN A 179 15.35 7.43 -6.20
N SER A 180 15.97 7.38 -5.03
CA SER A 180 17.30 6.83 -4.83
C SER A 180 17.24 5.35 -4.44
N LYS A 181 17.90 4.49 -5.23
CA LYS A 181 18.14 3.09 -4.83
C LYS A 181 18.76 3.05 -3.43
N PRO A 182 18.34 2.11 -2.57
CA PRO A 182 18.89 1.99 -1.24
C PRO A 182 20.38 1.65 -1.30
N LYS A 183 21.13 2.08 -0.29
CA LYS A 183 22.59 1.92 -0.24
C LYS A 183 23.01 0.46 -0.41
N TRP A 184 22.32 -0.47 0.27
CA TRP A 184 22.65 -1.90 0.23
C TRP A 184 22.59 -2.49 -1.18
N GLU A 185 21.62 -2.11 -2.01
CA GLU A 185 21.52 -2.62 -3.39
C GLU A 185 22.59 -2.03 -4.31
N LYS A 186 23.05 -0.80 -4.02
CA LYS A 186 24.18 -0.19 -4.75
C LYS A 186 25.50 -0.88 -4.43
N ASP A 187 25.68 -1.29 -3.18
CA ASP A 187 26.87 -2.00 -2.71
C ASP A 187 26.94 -3.40 -3.35
N ASP A 188 25.80 -4.10 -3.49
CA ASP A 188 25.71 -5.40 -4.16
C ASP A 188 26.05 -5.32 -5.66
N ALA A 189 25.63 -4.25 -6.35
CA ALA A 189 25.95 -4.02 -7.77
C ALA A 189 27.43 -3.73 -8.03
N GLN A 190 28.20 -3.32 -7.00
CA GLN A 190 29.64 -3.08 -7.08
C GLN A 190 30.48 -4.30 -6.67
N GLY A 191 29.85 -5.47 -6.47
CA GLY A 191 30.55 -6.70 -6.10
C GLY A 191 30.99 -6.78 -4.63
N PHE A 192 30.53 -5.86 -3.77
CA PHE A 192 30.78 -5.92 -2.33
C PHE A 192 29.83 -6.90 -1.65
N THR A 193 30.08 -8.20 -1.85
CA THR A 193 29.31 -9.25 -1.19
C THR A 193 29.70 -9.38 0.30
N LYS A 194 28.68 -9.26 1.16
CA LYS A 194 28.54 -9.93 2.47
C LYS A 194 29.68 -9.79 3.50
N GLN A 195 30.16 -8.58 3.78
CA GLN A 195 30.82 -8.31 5.06
C GLN A 195 30.16 -7.13 5.77
N ARG A 196 29.11 -7.41 6.54
CA ARG A 196 28.71 -6.53 7.63
C ARG A 196 28.41 -7.37 8.87
N ILE A 197 29.49 -7.68 9.59
CA ILE A 197 29.45 -7.91 11.03
C ILE A 197 28.99 -6.58 11.64
N TRP A 198 27.97 -6.63 12.48
CA TRP A 198 27.53 -5.50 13.28
C TRP A 198 28.68 -5.07 14.19
N ASN A 199 29.21 -3.87 14.00
CA ASN A 199 29.95 -3.12 15.01
C ASN A 199 29.05 -1.99 15.50
#